data_AF-A0A3D5BTT4-F1
#
_entry.id   AF-A0A3D5BTT4-F1
#
_cell.length_a   1.000
_cell.length_b   1.000
_cell.length_c   1.000
_cell.angle_alpha   90.00
_cell.angle_beta   90.00
_cell.angle_gamma   90.00
#
_symmetry.space_group_name_H-M   'P 1'
#
loop_
_entity.id
_entity.type
_entity.pdbx_description
1 polymer ?
#
loop_
_entity_poly.entity_id
_entity_poly.type
_entity_poly.pdbx_seq_one_letter_code
_entity_poly.pdbx_strand_id
1 'polypeptide(L)'
;MGLGLVFVTTIVLGLGLVWVNIERVDLSYELKTLERDLQEKRDQHSKLQVERQYLLAPPTLRARAEGAGLRPPHRDQIRTLQE
;
A
#
# COMPACT_ATOMS: atom_id res chain seq x y z
N MET A 1 37.56 44.84 -13.54
CA MET A 1 36.75 43.81 -14.25
C MET A 1 36.40 42.59 -13.37
N GLY A 2 37.29 42.08 -12.51
CA GLY A 2 36.99 40.88 -11.69
C GLY A 2 35.86 41.01 -10.67
N LEU A 3 35.70 42.17 -10.03
CA LEU A 3 34.70 42.38 -8.96
C LEU A 3 33.24 42.33 -9.47
N GLY A 4 32.98 42.87 -10.66
CA GLY A 4 31.67 42.81 -11.30
C GLY A 4 31.26 41.39 -11.69
N LEU A 5 32.22 40.58 -12.16
CA LEU A 5 31.98 39.17 -12.47
C LEU A 5 31.59 38.38 -11.21
N VAL A 6 32.36 38.56 -10.13
CA VAL A 6 32.08 37.89 -8.83
C VAL A 6 30.70 38.27 -8.29
N PHE A 7 30.31 39.53 -8.41
CA PHE A 7 28.99 39.99 -7.99
C PHE A 7 27.86 39.30 -8.79
N VAL A 8 27.97 39.28 -10.12
CA VAL A 8 26.97 38.62 -10.98
C VAL A 8 26.90 37.12 -10.71
N THR A 9 28.05 36.43 -10.60
CA THR A 9 28.06 35.00 -10.30
C THR A 9 27.45 34.69 -8.94
N THR A 10 27.65 35.55 -7.94
CA THR A 10 27.07 35.37 -6.60
C THR A 10 25.55 35.51 -6.63
N ILE A 11 25.02 36.47 -7.40
CA ILE A 11 23.57 36.65 -7.59
C ILE A 11 22.97 35.44 -8.30
N VAL A 12 23.59 34.98 -9.39
CA VAL A 12 23.10 33.81 -10.15
C VAL A 12 23.10 32.56 -9.28
N LEU A 13 24.16 32.31 -8.51
CA LEU A 13 24.22 31.19 -7.59
C LEU A 13 23.19 31.31 -6.47
N GLY A 14 23.00 32.50 -5.90
CA GLY A 14 22.00 32.75 -4.87
C GLY A 14 20.57 32.47 -5.37
N LEU A 15 20.23 32.95 -6.56
CA LEU A 15 18.94 32.69 -7.21
C LEU A 15 18.76 31.20 -7.52
N GLY A 16 19.78 30.54 -8.06
CA GLY A 16 19.76 29.10 -8.31
C GLY A 16 19.55 28.29 -7.04
N LEU A 17 20.16 28.72 -5.92
CA LEU A 17 20.03 28.03 -4.63
C LEU A 17 18.61 28.14 -4.07
N VAL A 18 17.99 29.32 -4.19
CA VAL A 18 16.58 29.52 -3.82
C VAL A 18 15.66 28.67 -4.68
N TRP A 19 15.89 28.63 -6.00
CA TRP A 19 15.11 27.79 -6.91
C TRP A 19 15.18 26.31 -6.55
N VAL A 20 16.39 25.77 -6.39
CA VAL A 20 16.60 24.37 -5.98
C VAL A 20 15.99 24.09 -4.61
N ASN A 21 15.99 25.06 -3.71
CA ASN A 21 15.38 24.90 -2.41
C ASN A 21 13.86 24.76 -2.50
N ILE A 22 13.19 25.58 -3.33
CA ILE A 22 11.74 25.51 -3.55
C ILE A 22 11.37 24.15 -4.14
N GLU A 23 12.06 23.73 -5.20
CA GLU A 23 11.84 22.43 -5.85
C GLU A 23 12.01 21.26 -4.86
N ARG A 24 13.07 21.32 -4.04
CA ARG A 24 13.34 20.30 -3.03
C ARG A 24 12.23 20.21 -1.99
N VAL A 25 11.71 21.36 -1.57
CA VAL A 25 10.61 21.43 -0.60
C VAL A 25 9.34 20.86 -1.22
N ASP A 26 9.01 21.23 -2.46
CA ASP A 26 7.86 20.71 -3.18
C ASP A 26 7.90 19.18 -3.33
N LEU A 27 9.04 18.65 -3.78
CA LEU A 27 9.27 17.20 -3.87
C LEU A 27 9.13 16.50 -2.51
N SER A 28 9.55 17.16 -1.43
CA SER A 28 9.40 16.61 -0.08
C SER A 28 7.92 16.55 0.36
N TYR A 29 7.09 17.50 -0.07
CA TYR A 29 5.65 17.46 0.17
C TYR A 29 4.96 16.39 -0.68
N GLU A 30 5.35 16.25 -1.94
CA GLU A 30 4.83 15.21 -2.82
C GLU A 30 5.16 13.81 -2.26
N LEU A 31 6.42 13.57 -1.88
CA LEU A 31 6.84 12.32 -1.27
C LEU A 31 6.04 11.99 -0.01
N LYS A 32 5.81 12.96 0.88
CA LYS A 32 5.00 12.75 2.09
C LYS A 32 3.56 12.39 1.77
N THR A 33 2.99 13.00 0.74
CA THR A 33 1.63 12.68 0.28
C THR A 33 1.59 11.25 -0.24
N LEU A 34 2.55 10.88 -1.09
CA LEU A 34 2.64 9.55 -1.67
C LEU A 34 2.88 8.45 -0.61
N GLU A 35 3.71 8.73 0.39
CA GLU A 35 3.95 7.84 1.52
C GLU A 35 2.66 7.63 2.34
N ARG A 36 1.87 8.69 2.54
CA ARG A 36 0.59 8.60 3.24
C ARG A 36 -0.43 7.75 2.48
N ASP A 37 -0.54 7.96 1.17
CA ASP A 37 -1.46 7.21 0.32
C ASP A 37 -1.06 5.72 0.27
N LEU A 38 0.24 5.46 0.17
CA LEU A 38 0.79 4.11 0.20
C LEU A 38 0.50 3.43 1.55
N GLN A 39 0.66 4.15 2.67
CA GLN A 39 0.33 3.64 4.00
C GLN A 39 -1.17 3.32 4.13
N GLU A 40 -2.05 4.20 3.65
CA GLU A 40 -3.50 3.97 3.67
C GLU A 40 -3.87 2.70 2.88
N LYS A 41 -3.29 2.52 1.68
CA LYS A 41 -3.52 1.32 0.87
C LYS A 41 -3.00 0.05 1.54
N ARG A 42 -1.85 0.12 2.23
CA ARG A 42 -1.32 -1.01 3.01
C ARG A 42 -2.24 -1.37 4.17
N ASP A 43 -2.78 -0.39 4.87
CA ASP A 43 -3.70 -0.62 5.98
C ASP A 43 -5.02 -1.24 5.51
N GLN A 44 -5.57 -0.75 4.39
CA GLN A 44 -6.75 -1.35 3.74
C GLN A 44 -6.49 -2.80 3.32
N HIS A 45 -5.35 -3.06 2.68
CA HIS A 45 -4.99 -4.40 2.24
C HIS A 45 -4.80 -5.36 3.42
N SER A 46 -4.17 -4.91 4.51
CA SER A 46 -4.00 -5.70 5.74
C SER A 46 -5.34 -6.10 6.33
N LYS A 47 -6.30 -5.18 6.43
CA LYS A 47 -7.67 -5.48 6.91
C LYS A 47 -8.35 -6.53 6.03
N LEU A 48 -8.29 -6.37 4.70
CA LEU A 48 -8.85 -7.34 3.77
C LEU A 48 -8.19 -8.71 3.88
N GLN A 49 -6.88 -8.78 4.13
CA GLN A 49 -6.20 -10.04 4.37
C GLN A 49 -6.71 -10.75 5.63
N VAL A 50 -6.89 -10.01 6.73
CA VAL A 50 -7.45 -10.55 7.98
C VAL A 50 -8.86 -11.07 7.75
N GLU A 51 -9.73 -10.30 7.09
CA GLU A 51 -11.09 -10.73 6.78
C GLU A 51 -11.12 -11.96 5.87
N ARG A 52 -10.29 -11.98 4.83
CA ARG A 52 -10.15 -13.15 3.95
C ARG A 52 -9.74 -14.37 4.76
N GLN A 53 -8.78 -14.24 5.66
CA GLN A 53 -8.29 -15.35 6.46
C GLN A 53 -9.33 -15.83 7.47
N TYR A 54 -10.11 -14.92 8.06
CA TYR A 54 -11.27 -15.26 8.88
C TYR A 54 -12.36 -15.99 8.10
N LEU A 55 -12.67 -15.56 6.88
CA LEU A 55 -13.65 -16.22 6.00
C LEU A 55 -13.19 -17.61 5.55
N LEU A 56 -11.89 -17.79 5.34
CA LEU A 56 -11.28 -19.07 4.98
C LEU A 56 -11.00 -19.97 6.19
N ALA A 57 -11.20 -19.47 7.42
CA ALA A 57 -10.91 -20.26 8.60
C ALA A 57 -11.83 -21.49 8.65
N PRO A 58 -11.31 -22.69 8.98
CA PRO A 58 -12.10 -23.91 9.08
C PRO A 58 -13.36 -23.82 9.96
N PRO A 59 -13.37 -23.16 11.14
CA PRO A 59 -14.56 -23.11 11.98
C PRO A 59 -15.69 -22.26 11.38
N THR A 60 -15.39 -21.13 10.75
CA THR A 60 -16.39 -20.29 10.06
C THR A 60 -16.93 -20.99 8.82
N LEU A 61 -16.07 -21.68 8.06
CA LEU A 61 -16.48 -22.51 6.93
C LEU A 61 -17.39 -23.67 7.38
N ARG A 62 -17.08 -24.32 8.51
CA ARG A 62 -17.94 -25.38 9.09
C ARG A 62 -19.27 -24.84 9.56
N ALA A 63 -19.30 -23.70 10.25
CA ALA A 63 -20.56 -23.07 10.67
C ALA A 63 -21.44 -22.68 9.47
N ARG A 64 -20.85 -22.14 8.41
CA ARG A 64 -21.57 -21.88 7.14
C ARG A 64 -22.02 -23.15 6.44
N ALA A 65 -21.20 -24.19 6.43
CA ALA A 65 -21.56 -25.48 5.85
C ALA A 65 -22.75 -26.10 6.59
N GLU A 66 -22.73 -26.12 7.93
CA GLU A 66 -23.84 -26.62 8.75
C GLU A 66 -25.15 -25.85 8.49
N GLY A 67 -25.09 -24.51 8.39
CA GLY A 67 -26.24 -23.68 8.04
C GLY A 67 -26.75 -23.91 6.60
N ALA A 68 -25.89 -24.33 5.68
CA ALA A 68 -26.24 -24.74 4.32
C ALA A 68 -26.64 -26.23 4.21
N GLY A 69 -26.73 -26.96 5.33
CA GLY A 69 -27.03 -28.40 5.36
C GLY A 69 -25.87 -29.30 4.91
N LEU A 70 -24.70 -28.73 4.65
CA LEU A 70 -23.48 -29.44 4.27
C LEU A 70 -22.76 -29.96 5.52
N ARG A 71 -22.57 -31.28 5.61
CA ARG A 71 -21.82 -31.93 6.68
C ARG A 71 -20.54 -32.58 6.15
N PRO A 72 -19.53 -32.79 7.01
CA PRO A 72 -18.39 -33.63 6.65
C PRO A 72 -18.90 -35.00 6.19
N PRO A 73 -18.36 -35.57 5.09
CA PRO A 73 -18.73 -36.90 4.66
C PRO A 73 -18.42 -37.91 5.77
N HIS A 74 -19.31 -38.89 5.96
CA HIS A 74 -19.10 -39.92 6.96
C HIS A 74 -17.95 -40.84 6.54
N ARG A 75 -17.29 -41.51 7.51
CA ARG A 75 -16.08 -42.32 7.25
C ARG A 75 -16.28 -43.40 6.18
N ASP A 76 -17.51 -43.85 5.98
CA ASP A 76 -17.89 -44.89 5.01
C ASP A 76 -18.43 -44.33 3.68
N GLN A 77 -18.39 -43.00 3.46
CA GLN A 77 -18.92 -42.39 2.25
C GLN A 77 -17.84 -42.27 1.17
N ILE A 78 -17.87 -43.18 0.20
CA ILE A 78 -16.96 -43.19 -0.96
C ILE A 78 -17.38 -42.08 -1.93
N ARG A 79 -16.47 -41.14 -2.24
CA ARG A 79 -16.67 -40.15 -3.31
C ARG A 79 -16.38 -40.79 -4.66
N THR A 80 -17.40 -41.00 -5.47
CA THR A 80 -17.23 -41.25 -6.90
C THR A 80 -17.21 -39.91 -7.63
N LEU A 81 -16.09 -39.58 -8.26
CA LEU A 81 -16.07 -38.55 -9.30
C LEU A 81 -16.70 -39.20 -10.53
N GLN A 82 -17.92 -38.78 -10.87
CA GLN A 82 -18.48 -39.10 -12.19
C GLN A 82 -17.71 -38.26 -13.21
N GLU A 83 -17.02 -38.94 -14.12
CA GLU A 83 -16.46 -38.34 -15.35
C GLU A 83 -17.57 -37.97 -16.33
#